data_AF-F1KSF3-F1
#
_entry.id   AF-F1KSF3-F1
#
_cell.length_a   1.000
_cell.length_b   1.000
_cell.length_c   1.000
_cell.angle_alpha   90.00
_cell.angle_beta   90.00
_cell.angle_gamma   90.00
#
_symmetry.space_group_name_H-M   'P 1'
#
loop_
_entity.id
_entity.type
_entity.pdbx_description
1 polymer ?
#
loop_
_entity_poly.entity_id
_entity_poly.type
_entity_poly.pdbx_seq_one_letter_code
_entity_poly.pdbx_strand_id
1 'polypeptide(L)'
;MESTEQDGDRGMARCRKRLKQEANPDCTKVWSGSNGTNHINEHDREQFLCYRQEMDDRNDRYERLVKLSRDITIESKRIIFQLHRYTATKTDAEKEDLLKKVELRLGDLRQKQFFAVAKELLHLDQNLYNRAVTFGLQEYIEAWSFYTFIAKKDLLRIDQVADGLRFEKQDDEGKTIEKYVC
;
A
#
# COMPACT_ATOMS: atom_id res chain seq x y z
N MET A 1 -2.66 35.65 -35.93
CA MET A 1 -1.55 34.81 -35.45
C MET A 1 -1.97 34.29 -34.09
N GLU A 2 -2.96 33.41 -33.97
CA GLU A 2 -3.10 32.06 -34.54
C GLU A 2 -1.95 31.12 -34.15
N SER A 3 -2.36 30.05 -33.43
CA SER A 3 -1.72 28.71 -33.24
C SER A 3 -0.39 28.65 -32.45
N THR A 4 -0.11 27.68 -31.57
CA THR A 4 -0.66 26.32 -31.36
C THR A 4 -0.08 25.69 -30.06
N GLU A 5 -0.89 24.83 -29.41
CA GLU A 5 -0.53 23.53 -28.78
C GLU A 5 0.28 23.51 -27.45
N GLN A 6 0.10 22.58 -26.49
CA GLN A 6 -0.64 21.31 -26.43
C GLN A 6 -0.79 20.81 -24.98
N ASP A 7 -1.74 19.90 -24.81
CA ASP A 7 -2.21 19.21 -23.61
C ASP A 7 -1.18 18.48 -22.75
N GLY A 8 -1.54 18.30 -21.47
CA GLY A 8 -0.87 17.38 -20.57
C GLY A 8 -1.60 17.04 -19.28
N ASP A 9 -2.94 17.16 -19.21
CA ASP A 9 -3.69 16.72 -18.02
C ASP A 9 -3.83 15.19 -18.03
N ARG A 10 -2.81 14.49 -17.53
CA ARG A 10 -2.84 13.04 -17.24
C ARG A 10 -3.15 12.78 -15.77
N GLY A 11 -4.26 13.35 -15.29
CA GLY A 11 -4.91 12.88 -14.08
C GLY A 11 -5.85 11.70 -14.36
N MET A 12 -5.34 10.46 -14.48
CA MET A 12 -6.21 9.28 -14.35
C MET A 12 -6.54 9.04 -12.86
N ALA A 13 -7.37 9.92 -12.29
CA ALA A 13 -8.09 9.59 -11.07
C ALA A 13 -9.20 8.60 -11.43
N ARG A 14 -8.91 7.30 -11.42
CA ARG A 14 -9.97 6.29 -11.38
C ARG A 14 -10.65 6.36 -10.01
N CYS A 15 -11.57 7.30 -9.88
CA CYS A 15 -12.52 7.34 -8.77
C CYS A 15 -13.46 6.13 -8.95
N ARG A 16 -13.06 4.97 -8.44
CA ARG A 16 -14.03 3.90 -8.18
C ARG A 16 -14.93 4.43 -7.08
N LYS A 17 -16.17 4.78 -7.43
CA LYS A 17 -17.25 4.99 -6.47
C LYS A 17 -17.26 3.76 -5.55
N ARG A 18 -16.86 3.93 -4.30
CA ARG A 18 -17.00 2.91 -3.27
C ARG A 18 -18.50 2.68 -3.08
N LEU A 19 -19.00 1.56 -3.59
CA LEU A 19 -20.18 0.94 -3.02
C LEU A 19 -19.74 0.47 -1.63
N LYS A 20 -20.14 1.21 -0.58
CA LYS A 20 -20.14 0.67 0.76
C LYS A 20 -21.12 -0.50 0.73
N GLN A 21 -20.61 -1.73 0.64
CA GLN A 21 -21.38 -2.89 1.02
C GLN A 21 -21.42 -2.88 2.54
N GLU A 22 -22.41 -2.17 3.09
CA GLU A 22 -22.83 -2.44 4.45
C GLU A 22 -23.47 -3.82 4.43
N ALA A 23 -22.90 -4.76 5.19
CA ALA A 23 -23.48 -6.08 5.37
C ALA A 23 -24.88 -5.90 5.98
N ASN A 24 -25.90 -6.08 5.15
CA ASN A 24 -27.28 -6.12 5.62
C ASN A 24 -27.46 -7.44 6.39
N PRO A 25 -27.79 -7.41 7.71
CA PRO A 25 -27.95 -8.61 8.51
C PRO A 25 -29.21 -9.43 8.17
N ASP A 26 -30.08 -8.94 7.30
CA ASP A 26 -31.31 -9.64 6.93
C ASP A 26 -31.26 -10.18 5.49
N CYS A 27 -30.65 -11.35 5.33
CA CYS A 27 -30.71 -12.13 4.10
C CYS A 27 -31.88 -13.13 4.16
N THR A 28 -33.11 -12.62 4.33
CA THR A 28 -34.34 -13.43 4.16
C THR A 28 -35.32 -12.88 3.12
N LYS A 29 -34.98 -11.80 2.39
CA LYS A 29 -35.86 -11.28 1.34
C LYS A 29 -35.82 -12.15 0.07
N VAL A 30 -36.86 -12.98 -0.02
CA VAL A 30 -37.28 -13.80 -1.15
C VAL A 30 -37.25 -13.01 -2.46
N TRP A 31 -36.48 -13.49 -3.43
CA TRP A 31 -36.53 -13.02 -4.81
C TRP A 31 -37.72 -13.71 -5.49
N SER A 32 -38.82 -12.98 -5.68
CA SER A 32 -39.99 -13.48 -6.39
C SER A 32 -39.80 -13.24 -7.90
N GLY A 33 -39.38 -14.29 -8.61
CA GLY A 33 -39.26 -14.31 -10.07
C GLY A 33 -39.24 -15.74 -10.63
N SER A 34 -40.43 -16.19 -11.06
CA SER A 34 -40.73 -17.27 -12.02
C SER A 34 -40.13 -18.67 -11.86
N ASN A 35 -41.03 -19.59 -11.51
CA ASN A 35 -41.05 -21.06 -11.65
C ASN A 35 -40.03 -21.70 -12.62
N GLY A 36 -38.85 -21.97 -12.10
CA GLY A 36 -38.10 -23.19 -12.37
C GLY A 36 -37.66 -23.71 -11.02
N THR A 37 -38.07 -24.93 -10.63
CA THR A 37 -37.68 -25.55 -9.36
C THR A 37 -36.19 -25.87 -9.40
N ASN A 38 -35.36 -24.86 -9.21
CA ASN A 38 -33.97 -25.02 -8.83
C ASN A 38 -34.00 -25.46 -7.38
N HIS A 39 -34.07 -26.76 -7.13
CA HIS A 39 -33.76 -27.32 -5.82
C HIS A 39 -32.26 -27.10 -5.62
N ILE A 40 -31.87 -25.87 -5.25
CA ILE A 40 -30.52 -25.60 -4.77
C ILE A 40 -30.35 -26.52 -3.58
N ASN A 41 -29.43 -27.48 -3.68
CA ASN A 41 -29.16 -28.40 -2.59
C ASN A 41 -28.69 -27.56 -1.39
N GLU A 42 -29.10 -27.89 -0.17
CA GLU A 42 -28.68 -27.14 1.02
C GLU A 42 -27.14 -27.10 1.11
N HIS A 43 -26.50 -28.19 0.69
CA HIS A 43 -25.05 -28.27 0.50
C HIS A 43 -24.49 -27.19 -0.43
N ASP A 44 -25.12 -26.95 -1.59
CA ASP A 44 -24.65 -25.94 -2.55
C ASP A 44 -24.82 -24.54 -1.97
N ARG A 45 -25.93 -24.30 -1.25
CA ARG A 45 -26.18 -23.04 -0.54
C ARG A 45 -25.12 -22.77 0.52
N GLU A 46 -24.77 -23.76 1.33
CA GLU A 46 -23.71 -23.66 2.34
C GLU A 46 -22.34 -23.35 1.69
N GLN A 47 -22.03 -23.99 0.55
CA GLN A 47 -20.81 -23.70 -0.21
C GLN A 47 -20.76 -22.26 -0.71
N PHE A 48 -21.86 -21.73 -1.28
CA PHE A 48 -21.91 -20.34 -1.72
C PHE A 48 -21.77 -19.33 -0.57
N LEU A 49 -22.28 -19.66 0.63
CA LEU A 49 -22.08 -18.83 1.83
C LEU A 49 -20.60 -18.80 2.25
N CYS A 50 -19.92 -19.95 2.20
CA CYS A 50 -18.48 -20.03 2.47
C CYS A 50 -17.67 -19.21 1.47
N TYR A 51 -17.94 -19.36 0.16
CA TYR A 51 -17.27 -18.56 -0.87
C TYR A 51 -17.52 -17.07 -0.72
N ARG A 52 -18.75 -16.66 -0.37
CA ARG A 52 -19.05 -15.25 -0.11
C ARG A 52 -18.17 -14.70 1.01
N GLN A 53 -18.10 -15.40 2.15
CA GLN A 53 -17.29 -14.98 3.29
C GLN A 53 -15.81 -14.83 2.91
N GLU A 54 -15.25 -15.80 2.18
CA GLU A 54 -13.87 -15.75 1.72
C GLU A 54 -13.61 -14.55 0.78
N MET A 55 -14.54 -14.28 -0.14
CA MET A 55 -14.44 -13.16 -1.07
C MET A 55 -14.54 -11.80 -0.36
N ASP A 56 -15.43 -11.69 0.61
CA ASP A 56 -15.61 -10.47 1.41
C ASP A 56 -14.33 -10.19 2.24
N ASP A 57 -13.80 -11.20 2.94
CA ASP A 57 -12.56 -11.09 3.72
C ASP A 57 -11.37 -10.67 2.84
N ARG A 58 -11.28 -11.25 1.63
CA ARG A 58 -10.25 -10.92 0.64
C ARG A 58 -10.37 -9.47 0.17
N ASN A 59 -11.60 -9.00 -0.11
CA ASN A 59 -11.85 -7.64 -0.59
C ASN A 59 -11.58 -6.61 0.51
N ASP A 60 -11.99 -6.87 1.74
CA ASP A 60 -11.72 -6.01 2.89
C ASP A 60 -10.22 -5.85 3.13
N ARG A 61 -9.45 -6.93 3.03
CA ARG A 61 -7.98 -6.88 3.08
C ARG A 61 -7.40 -6.03 1.96
N TYR A 62 -7.86 -6.23 0.72
CA TYR A 62 -7.40 -5.44 -0.41
C TYR A 62 -7.63 -3.94 -0.19
N GLU A 63 -8.81 -3.55 0.31
CA GLU A 63 -9.12 -2.16 0.64
C GLU A 63 -8.25 -1.60 1.78
N ARG A 64 -7.90 -2.40 2.79
CA ARG A 64 -6.94 -2.00 3.84
C ARG A 64 -5.55 -1.75 3.25
N LEU A 65 -5.06 -2.64 2.39
CA LEU A 65 -3.77 -2.49 1.71
C LEU A 65 -3.73 -1.25 0.79
N VAL A 66 -4.79 -1.00 0.03
CA VAL A 66 -4.89 0.19 -0.83
C VAL A 66 -4.83 1.49 0.00
N LYS A 67 -5.47 1.53 1.17
CA LYS A 67 -5.39 2.68 2.09
C LYS A 67 -3.96 2.90 2.57
N LEU A 68 -3.30 1.85 3.07
CA LEU A 68 -1.90 1.90 3.49
C LEU A 68 -0.98 2.37 2.35
N SER A 69 -1.14 1.79 1.15
CA SER A 69 -0.36 2.18 -0.02
C SER A 69 -0.57 3.66 -0.38
N ARG A 70 -1.80 4.17 -0.26
CA ARG A 70 -2.09 5.58 -0.55
C ARG A 70 -1.40 6.50 0.44
N ASP A 71 -1.42 6.16 1.72
CA ASP A 71 -0.75 6.92 2.77
C ASP A 71 0.77 6.93 2.58
N ILE A 72 1.35 5.78 2.21
CA ILE A 72 2.78 5.66 1.86
C ILE A 72 3.12 6.56 0.66
N THR A 73 2.33 6.52 -0.41
CA THR A 73 2.57 7.37 -1.59
C THR A 73 2.53 8.85 -1.23
N ILE A 74 1.53 9.30 -0.46
CA ILE A 74 1.40 10.71 -0.07
C ILE A 74 2.62 11.17 0.73
N GLU A 75 3.04 10.37 1.69
CA GLU A 75 4.17 10.72 2.55
C GLU A 75 5.51 10.65 1.80
N SER A 76 5.70 9.67 0.92
CA SER A 76 6.88 9.55 0.06
C SER A 76 7.02 10.77 -0.86
N LYS A 77 5.93 11.24 -1.48
CA LYS A 77 5.94 12.49 -2.27
C LYS A 77 6.32 13.70 -1.43
N ARG A 78 5.78 13.81 -0.21
CA ARG A 78 6.13 14.92 0.69
C ARG A 78 7.61 14.91 1.05
N ILE A 79 8.21 13.72 1.21
CA ILE A 79 9.65 13.55 1.41
C ILE A 79 10.43 13.99 0.16
N ILE A 80 10.01 13.57 -1.04
CA ILE A 80 10.64 13.99 -2.31
C ILE A 80 10.61 15.52 -2.46
N PHE A 81 9.45 16.15 -2.22
CA PHE A 81 9.34 17.62 -2.25
C PHE A 81 10.19 18.31 -1.19
N GLN A 82 10.38 17.69 -0.02
CA GLN A 82 11.29 18.20 1.00
C GLN A 82 12.75 18.09 0.54
N LEU A 83 13.14 16.97 -0.05
CA LEU A 83 14.48 16.74 -0.60
C LEU A 83 14.83 17.72 -1.74
N HIS A 84 13.86 18.10 -2.58
CA HIS A 84 14.09 19.11 -3.62
C HIS A 84 14.56 20.47 -3.07
N ARG A 85 14.24 20.79 -1.81
CA ARG A 85 14.71 22.03 -1.17
C ARG A 85 16.21 22.01 -0.88
N TYR A 86 16.82 20.83 -0.78
CA TYR A 86 18.25 20.66 -0.49
C TYR A 86 19.15 21.48 -1.43
N THR A 87 18.83 21.53 -2.72
CA THR A 87 19.59 22.31 -3.72
C THR A 87 19.42 23.81 -3.56
N ALA A 88 18.29 24.27 -3.00
CA ALA A 88 18.00 25.68 -2.76
C ALA A 88 18.57 26.19 -1.43
N THR A 89 18.86 25.29 -0.49
CA THR A 89 19.39 25.62 0.84
C THR A 89 20.84 26.09 0.75
N LYS A 90 21.15 27.23 1.36
CA LYS A 90 22.47 27.89 1.24
C LYS A 90 23.45 27.46 2.33
N THR A 91 22.98 27.17 3.53
CA THR A 91 23.84 26.81 4.67
C THR A 91 23.93 25.30 4.85
N ASP A 92 25.10 24.82 5.24
CA ASP A 92 25.31 23.37 5.39
C ASP A 92 24.62 22.79 6.64
N ALA A 93 24.44 23.61 7.69
CA ALA A 93 23.70 23.21 8.88
C ALA A 93 22.22 22.91 8.58
N GLU A 94 21.57 23.74 7.75
CA GLU A 94 20.18 23.52 7.33
C GLU A 94 20.04 22.28 6.43
N LYS A 95 21.04 22.01 5.58
CA LYS A 95 21.07 20.81 4.74
C LYS A 95 21.16 19.54 5.60
N GLU A 96 22.03 19.54 6.61
CA GLU A 96 22.17 18.41 7.52
C GLU A 96 20.88 18.16 8.33
N ASP A 97 20.27 19.23 8.87
CA ASP A 97 18.99 19.13 9.59
C ASP A 97 17.86 18.61 8.69
N LEU A 98 17.81 19.06 7.43
CA LEU A 98 16.85 18.54 6.45
C LEU A 98 17.04 17.04 6.20
N LEU A 99 18.28 16.59 6.01
CA LEU A 99 18.58 15.17 5.79
C LEU A 99 18.20 14.31 7.01
N LYS A 100 18.49 14.77 8.24
CA LYS A 100 18.09 14.07 9.47
C LYS A 100 16.56 13.94 9.58
N LYS A 101 15.83 15.01 9.27
CA LYS A 101 14.35 15.00 9.26
C LYS A 101 13.79 14.02 8.23
N VAL A 102 14.37 13.99 7.03
CA VAL A 102 13.96 13.06 5.98
C VAL A 102 14.25 11.61 6.35
N GLU A 103 15.44 11.34 6.89
CA GLU A 103 15.83 10.00 7.33
C GLU A 103 14.87 9.45 8.40
N LEU A 104 14.50 10.28 9.38
CA LEU A 104 13.51 9.92 10.40
C LEU A 104 12.16 9.56 9.76
N ARG A 105 11.66 10.38 8.82
CA ARG A 105 10.38 10.13 8.14
C ARG A 105 10.40 8.87 7.28
N LEU A 106 11.51 8.60 6.58
CA LEU A 106 11.70 7.35 5.82
C LEU A 106 11.73 6.12 6.74
N GLY A 107 12.37 6.25 7.92
CA GLY A 107 12.37 5.23 8.97
C GLY A 107 10.97 4.98 9.53
N ASP A 108 10.22 6.05 9.80
CA ASP A 108 8.83 5.97 10.24
C ASP A 108 7.94 5.25 9.23
N LEU A 109 8.05 5.60 7.94
CA LEU A 109 7.33 4.94 6.85
C LEU A 109 7.56 3.43 6.85
N ARG A 110 8.81 3.03 7.05
CA ARG A 110 9.23 1.63 7.09
C ARG A 110 8.64 0.91 8.30
N GLN A 111 8.83 1.46 9.49
CA GLN A 111 8.46 0.80 10.75
C GLN A 111 6.97 0.80 11.04
N LYS A 112 6.21 1.77 10.51
CA LYS A 112 4.77 1.88 10.78
C LYS A 112 3.96 1.35 9.60
N GLN A 113 4.06 2.00 8.45
CA GLN A 113 3.20 1.69 7.30
C GLN A 113 3.61 0.39 6.61
N PHE A 114 4.89 0.20 6.28
CA PHE A 114 5.33 -1.05 5.64
C PHE A 114 5.24 -2.25 6.57
N PHE A 115 5.49 -2.07 7.87
CA PHE A 115 5.23 -3.13 8.84
C PHE A 115 3.74 -3.54 8.88
N ALA A 116 2.82 -2.57 8.83
CA ALA A 116 1.39 -2.86 8.76
C ALA A 116 1.00 -3.59 7.46
N VAL A 117 1.59 -3.20 6.32
CA VAL A 117 1.42 -3.92 5.05
C VAL A 117 1.94 -5.35 5.17
N ALA A 118 3.14 -5.54 5.73
CA ALA A 118 3.75 -6.85 5.88
C ALA A 118 2.91 -7.78 6.77
N LYS A 119 2.29 -7.23 7.82
CA LYS A 119 1.37 -7.95 8.70
C LYS A 119 0.10 -8.41 7.99
N GLU A 120 -0.47 -7.57 7.12
CA GLU A 120 -1.66 -7.94 6.32
C GLU A 120 -1.35 -8.99 5.25
N LEU A 121 -0.10 -9.05 4.77
CA LEU A 121 0.37 -10.00 3.76
C LEU A 121 0.93 -11.32 4.35
N LEU A 122 1.00 -11.44 5.68
CA LEU A 122 1.55 -12.62 6.33
C LEU A 122 0.72 -13.88 5.97
N HIS A 123 1.42 -14.95 5.58
CA HIS A 123 0.84 -16.25 5.17
C HIS A 123 -0.03 -16.22 3.90
N LEU A 124 0.12 -15.22 3.05
CA LEU A 124 -0.63 -15.10 1.79
C LEU A 124 0.30 -15.14 0.58
N ASP A 125 -0.25 -15.49 -0.58
CA ASP A 125 0.43 -15.24 -1.85
C ASP A 125 0.49 -13.73 -2.11
N GLN A 126 1.70 -13.17 -2.00
CA GLN A 126 1.99 -11.76 -2.22
C GLN A 126 1.55 -11.30 -3.62
N ASN A 127 1.63 -12.18 -4.63
CA ASN A 127 1.31 -11.83 -6.02
C ASN A 127 -0.14 -11.38 -6.20
N LEU A 128 -1.04 -11.89 -5.36
CA LEU A 128 -2.46 -11.53 -5.40
C LEU A 128 -2.70 -10.06 -5.01
N TYR A 129 -1.86 -9.51 -4.14
CA TYR A 129 -2.03 -8.18 -3.56
C TYR A 129 -1.02 -7.14 -4.06
N ASN A 130 -0.06 -7.54 -4.91
CA ASN A 130 0.93 -6.64 -5.51
C ASN A 130 0.30 -5.36 -6.09
N ARG A 131 -0.86 -5.47 -6.74
CA ARG A 131 -1.56 -4.32 -7.33
C ARG A 131 -2.02 -3.29 -6.29
N ALA A 132 -2.32 -3.72 -5.07
CA ALA A 132 -2.74 -2.82 -3.99
C ALA A 132 -1.58 -1.99 -3.45
N VAL A 133 -0.35 -2.53 -3.46
CA VAL A 133 0.83 -1.96 -2.77
C VAL A 133 1.85 -1.35 -3.74
N THR A 134 1.88 -1.78 -5.00
CA THR A 134 2.87 -1.39 -6.02
C THR A 134 3.14 0.12 -6.07
N PHE A 135 2.08 0.94 -6.08
CA PHE A 135 2.25 2.39 -6.17
C PHE A 135 2.92 3.00 -4.93
N GLY A 136 2.58 2.53 -3.74
CA GLY A 136 3.22 2.96 -2.50
C GLY A 136 4.69 2.56 -2.46
N LEU A 137 4.98 1.32 -2.86
CA LEU A 137 6.34 0.79 -2.89
C LEU A 137 7.25 1.55 -3.87
N GLN A 138 6.78 1.79 -5.10
CA GLN A 138 7.54 2.53 -6.12
C GLN A 138 7.92 3.94 -5.65
N GLU A 139 6.94 4.67 -5.10
CA GLU A 139 7.14 6.03 -4.60
C GLU A 139 8.07 6.07 -3.38
N TYR A 140 8.02 5.06 -2.50
CA TYR A 140 8.95 4.92 -1.39
C TYR A 140 10.39 4.67 -1.87
N ILE A 141 10.56 3.78 -2.86
CA ILE A 141 11.88 3.51 -3.47
C ILE A 141 12.43 4.76 -4.14
N GLU A 142 11.59 5.54 -4.82
CA GLU A 142 11.97 6.84 -5.39
C GLU A 142 12.45 7.80 -4.30
N ALA A 143 11.69 7.96 -3.21
CA ALA A 143 12.09 8.83 -2.09
C ALA A 143 13.40 8.40 -1.43
N TRP A 144 13.58 7.10 -1.18
CA TRP A 144 14.78 6.57 -0.53
C TRP A 144 16.02 6.61 -1.45
N SER A 145 15.84 6.29 -2.74
CA SER A 145 16.92 6.42 -3.72
C SER A 145 17.35 7.87 -3.88
N PHE A 146 16.41 8.82 -3.90
CA PHE A 146 16.72 10.24 -3.98
C PHE A 146 17.46 10.75 -2.75
N TYR A 147 17.03 10.35 -1.54
CA TYR A 147 17.77 10.63 -0.30
C TYR A 147 19.21 10.07 -0.36
N THR A 148 19.36 8.82 -0.77
CA THR A 148 20.66 8.12 -0.85
C THR A 148 21.60 8.83 -1.83
N PHE A 149 21.08 9.24 -2.99
CA PHE A 149 21.82 10.01 -3.97
C PHE A 149 22.27 11.37 -3.43
N ILE A 150 21.40 12.09 -2.72
CA ILE A 150 21.76 13.40 -2.15
C ILE A 150 22.83 13.24 -1.05
N ALA A 151 22.60 12.34 -0.09
CA ALA A 151 23.40 12.19 1.12
C ALA A 151 24.73 11.46 0.89
N LYS A 152 24.72 10.38 0.10
CA LYS A 152 25.88 9.49 -0.08
C LYS A 152 26.53 9.60 -1.47
N LYS A 153 25.89 10.29 -2.42
CA LYS A 153 26.31 10.34 -3.84
C LYS A 153 26.42 8.95 -4.47
N ASP A 154 25.55 8.03 -4.04
CA ASP A 154 25.50 6.64 -4.50
C ASP A 154 24.06 6.26 -4.89
N LEU A 155 23.91 5.17 -5.63
CA LEU A 155 22.62 4.62 -6.04
C LEU A 155 22.14 3.55 -5.05
N LEU A 156 20.88 3.67 -4.63
CA LEU A 156 20.23 2.65 -3.81
C LEU A 156 20.03 1.37 -4.62
N ARG A 157 20.54 0.25 -4.10
CA ARG A 157 20.44 -1.06 -4.74
C ARG A 157 19.26 -1.88 -4.21
N ILE A 158 18.83 -2.87 -4.99
CA ILE A 158 17.66 -3.69 -4.65
C ILE A 158 17.87 -4.58 -3.42
N ASP A 159 19.10 -5.06 -3.18
CA ASP A 159 19.49 -5.80 -1.96
C ASP A 159 19.21 -4.95 -0.71
N GLN A 160 19.62 -3.68 -0.75
CA GLN A 160 19.41 -2.75 0.36
C GLN A 160 17.93 -2.46 0.61
N VAL A 161 17.13 -2.37 -0.46
CA VAL A 161 15.68 -2.19 -0.34
C VAL A 161 15.03 -3.42 0.28
N ALA A 162 15.36 -4.61 -0.24
CA ALA A 162 14.83 -5.87 0.26
C ALA A 162 15.16 -6.06 1.74
N ASP A 163 16.42 -5.81 2.14
CA ASP A 163 16.83 -5.94 3.53
C ASP A 163 16.21 -4.88 4.44
N GLY A 164 16.00 -3.66 3.94
CA GLY A 164 15.27 -2.62 4.67
C GLY A 164 13.81 -2.99 4.94
N LEU A 165 13.18 -3.75 4.05
CA LEU A 165 11.77 -4.16 4.16
C LEU A 165 11.60 -5.57 4.76
N ARG A 166 12.64 -6.12 5.38
CA ARG A 166 12.53 -7.29 6.26
C ARG A 166 12.17 -6.84 7.66
N PHE A 167 11.12 -7.43 8.22
CA PHE A 167 10.73 -7.20 9.60
C PHE A 167 10.76 -8.52 10.36
N GLU A 168 11.21 -8.45 11.62
CA GLU A 168 11.22 -9.58 12.52
C GLU A 168 10.40 -9.23 13.75
N LYS A 169 9.52 -10.13 14.15
CA LYS A 169 8.86 -10.05 15.46
C LYS A 169 9.62 -10.94 16.43
N GLN A 170 10.03 -10.37 17.54
CA GLN A 170 10.73 -11.09 18.61
C GLN A 170 9.78 -11.41 19.77
N ASP A 171 10.00 -12.53 20.45
CA ASP A 171 9.38 -12.85 21.75
C ASP A 171 9.97 -11.98 22.87
N ASP A 172 9.34 -12.02 24.05
CA ASP A 172 9.87 -11.44 25.29
C ASP A 172 11.26 -12.00 25.69
N GLU A 173 11.63 -13.17 25.13
CA GLU A 173 12.94 -13.82 25.30
C GLU A 173 13.94 -13.50 24.17
N GLY A 174 13.59 -12.62 23.23
CA GLY A 174 14.48 -12.16 22.15
C GLY A 174 14.66 -13.16 21.00
N LYS A 175 13.85 -14.23 20.94
CA LYS A 175 13.84 -15.17 19.82
C LYS A 175 13.02 -14.59 18.67
N THR A 176 13.41 -14.85 17.42
CA THR A 176 12.61 -14.43 16.24
C THR A 176 11.43 -15.40 16.07
N ILE A 177 10.21 -14.91 16.24
CA ILE A 177 8.96 -15.67 16.07
C ILE A 177 8.55 -15.74 14.61
N GLU A 178 8.51 -14.57 13.95
CA GLU A 178 7.91 -14.41 12.64
C GLU A 178 8.72 -13.44 11.79
N LYS A 179 8.94 -13.84 10.54
CA LYS A 179 9.62 -13.04 9.53
C LYS A 179 8.59 -12.50 8.56
N TYR A 180 8.61 -11.20 8.36
CA TYR A 180 7.75 -10.50 7.42
C TYR A 180 8.60 -9.93 6.29
N VAL A 181 8.15 -10.11 5.07
CA VAL A 181 8.77 -9.55 3.87
C VAL A 181 7.67 -8.90 3.06
N CYS A 182 7.87 -7.63 2.72
CA CYS A 182 7.03 -6.90 1.78
C CYS A 182 7.49 -7.13 0.34
#